data_AF-A0A3M9ZYY2-F1
#
_entry.id   AF-A0A3M9ZYY2-F1
#
_cell.length_a   1.000
_cell.length_b   1.000
_cell.length_c   1.000
_cell.angle_alpha   90.00
_cell.angle_beta   90.00
_cell.angle_gamma   90.00
#
_symmetry.space_group_name_H-M   'P 1'
#
loop_
_entity.id
_entity.type
_entity.pdbx_description
1 polymer ?
#
loop_
_entity_poly.entity_id
_entity_poly.type
_entity_poly.pdbx_seq_one_letter_code
_entity_poly.pdbx_strand_id
1 'polypeptide(L)'
;MLSEKGKHASATENRRLVWTSIVWPLVLALRDIEFSLEQFQLMRDEVCRSCGIPVSATARGLVSLVQKGMLIRDGGTYSIHYRLIPYMRLGATCDYSTAILEVRTK
;
A
#
# COMPACT_ATOMS: atom_id res chain seq x y z
N MET A 1 -3.75 -25.74 19.09
CA MET A 1 -2.61 -25.01 18.50
C MET A 1 -3.11 -24.25 17.27
N LEU A 2 -3.22 -22.93 17.34
CA LEU A 2 -3.47 -22.12 16.14
C LEU A 2 -2.23 -22.23 15.26
N SER A 3 -2.34 -22.91 14.12
CA SER A 3 -1.25 -22.99 13.14
C SER A 3 -0.80 -21.58 12.81
N GLU A 4 0.46 -21.25 13.07
CA GLU A 4 1.03 -19.98 12.63
C GLU A 4 0.84 -19.84 11.11
N LYS A 5 0.31 -18.70 10.67
CA LYS A 5 0.13 -18.43 9.24
C LYS A 5 1.48 -18.54 8.54
N GLY A 6 1.55 -19.32 7.46
CA GLY A 6 2.75 -19.43 6.65
C GLY A 6 3.25 -18.07 6.12
N LYS A 7 4.57 -17.95 5.90
CA LYS A 7 5.25 -16.69 5.51
C LYS A 7 4.57 -15.97 4.33
N HIS A 8 4.14 -16.70 3.30
CA HIS A 8 3.48 -16.13 2.12
C HIS A 8 2.10 -15.54 2.42
N ALA A 9 1.33 -16.17 3.31
CA ALA A 9 0.02 -15.68 3.73
C ALA A 9 0.17 -14.38 4.52
N SER A 10 1.09 -14.34 5.49
CA SER A 10 1.40 -13.14 6.27
C SER A 10 1.87 -11.98 5.39
N ALA A 11 2.73 -12.24 4.40
CA ALA A 11 3.18 -11.20 3.47
C ALA A 11 2.03 -10.63 2.62
N THR A 12 1.07 -11.48 2.22
CA THR A 12 -0.12 -11.04 1.45
C THR A 12 -1.06 -10.19 2.29
N GLU A 13 -1.27 -10.58 3.55
CA GLU A 13 -2.05 -9.82 4.52
C GLU A 13 -1.44 -8.44 4.77
N ASN A 14 -0.13 -8.36 4.99
CA ASN A 14 0.57 -7.08 5.17
C ASN A 14 0.43 -6.17 3.93
N ARG A 15 0.50 -6.72 2.72
CA ARG A 15 0.28 -5.93 1.48
C ARG A 15 -1.13 -5.39 1.38
N ARG A 16 -2.15 -6.24 1.61
CA ARG A 16 -3.56 -5.85 1.57
C ARG A 16 -3.84 -4.74 2.59
N LEU A 17 -3.36 -4.93 3.81
CA LEU A 17 -3.51 -3.97 4.89
C LEU A 17 -2.90 -2.61 4.53
N VAL A 18 -1.64 -2.59 4.11
CA VAL A 18 -0.95 -1.33 3.79
C VAL A 18 -1.57 -0.65 2.58
N TRP A 19 -1.97 -1.41 1.56
CA TRP A 19 -2.63 -0.85 0.39
C TRP A 19 -3.96 -0.19 0.76
N THR A 20 -4.83 -0.94 1.42
CA THR A 20 -6.21 -0.51 1.70
C THR A 20 -6.29 0.55 2.79
N SER A 21 -5.47 0.46 3.83
CA SER A 21 -5.59 1.35 5.00
C SER A 21 -4.67 2.56 4.95
N ILE A 22 -3.60 2.54 4.12
CA ILE A 22 -2.59 3.61 4.12
C ILE A 22 -2.38 4.16 2.71
N VAL A 23 -1.83 3.35 1.79
CA VAL A 23 -1.34 3.85 0.50
C VAL A 23 -2.46 4.40 -0.38
N TRP A 24 -3.53 3.63 -0.60
CA TRP A 24 -4.62 4.09 -1.47
C TRP A 24 -5.37 5.30 -0.89
N PRO A 25 -5.73 5.32 0.41
CA PRO A 25 -6.29 6.52 1.04
C PRO A 25 -5.37 7.74 0.93
N LEU A 26 -4.05 7.57 1.12
CA LEU A 26 -3.09 8.67 1.00
C LEU A 26 -3.07 9.27 -0.40
N VAL A 27 -2.99 8.41 -1.42
CA VAL A 27 -3.01 8.80 -2.84
C VAL A 27 -4.29 9.56 -3.17
N LEU A 28 -5.45 9.08 -2.71
CA LEU A 28 -6.72 9.77 -2.91
C LEU A 28 -6.80 11.11 -2.17
N ALA A 29 -6.27 11.18 -0.95
CA ALA A 29 -6.26 12.40 -0.16
C ALA A 29 -5.38 13.50 -0.76
N LEU A 30 -4.20 13.12 -1.29
CA LEU A 30 -3.29 14.03 -1.96
C LEU A 30 -3.74 14.40 -3.37
N ARG A 31 -4.55 13.53 -4.02
CA ARG A 31 -4.87 13.59 -5.45
C ARG A 31 -3.63 13.66 -6.33
N ASP A 32 -2.56 13.03 -5.85
CA ASP A 32 -1.26 13.00 -6.50
C ASP A 32 -0.85 11.53 -6.71
N ILE A 33 -0.09 11.29 -7.78
CA ILE A 33 0.48 9.98 -8.05
C ILE A 33 1.68 9.69 -7.15
N GLU A 34 2.27 10.72 -6.54
CA GLU A 34 3.43 10.63 -5.66
C GLU A 34 3.10 10.98 -4.20
N PHE A 35 3.84 10.37 -3.28
CA PHE A 35 3.85 10.73 -1.86
C PHE A 35 5.25 10.53 -1.25
N SER A 36 5.59 11.34 -0.27
CA SER A 36 6.86 11.22 0.46
C SER A 36 6.80 10.11 1.52
N LEU A 37 7.99 9.63 1.92
CA LEU A 37 8.09 8.71 3.06
C LEU A 37 7.48 9.31 4.33
N GLU A 38 7.62 10.61 4.55
CA GLU A 38 7.05 11.31 5.70
C GLU A 38 5.52 11.30 5.68
N GLN A 39 4.90 11.61 4.54
CA GLN A 39 3.45 11.53 4.36
C GLN A 39 2.93 10.12 4.63
N PHE A 40 3.64 9.11 4.13
CA PHE A 40 3.33 7.71 4.46
C PHE A 40 3.44 7.42 5.95
N GLN A 41 4.51 7.86 6.62
CA GLN A 41 4.75 7.62 8.03
C GLN A 41 3.69 8.26 8.91
N LEU A 42 3.27 9.49 8.62
CA LEU A 42 2.20 10.18 9.34
C LEU A 42 0.89 9.39 9.27
N MET A 43 0.45 8.98 8.07
CA MET A 43 -0.78 8.20 7.93
C MET A 43 -0.65 6.80 8.55
N ARG A 44 0.52 6.15 8.38
CA ARG A 44 0.81 4.85 8.98
C ARG A 44 0.69 4.90 10.49
N ASP A 45 1.28 5.91 11.13
CA ASP A 45 1.32 5.99 12.59
C ASP A 45 -0.06 6.18 13.18
N GLU A 46 -0.91 6.96 12.50
CA GLU A 46 -2.32 7.10 12.88
C GLU A 46 -3.08 5.77 12.74
N VAL A 47 -2.95 5.08 11.60
CA VAL A 47 -3.58 3.77 11.38
C VAL A 47 -3.08 2.72 12.38
N CYS A 48 -1.77 2.69 12.65
CA CYS A 48 -1.18 1.75 13.59
C CYS A 48 -1.69 1.97 15.02
N ARG A 49 -1.79 3.24 15.44
CA ARG A 49 -2.34 3.62 16.75
C ARG A 49 -3.81 3.24 16.86
N SER A 50 -4.62 3.60 15.87
CA SER A 50 -6.07 3.43 15.90
C SER A 50 -6.52 1.97 15.74
N CYS A 51 -5.75 1.13 15.04
CA CYS A 51 -6.11 -0.27 14.79
C CYS A 51 -5.25 -1.29 15.57
N GLY A 52 -4.30 -0.84 16.40
CA GLY A 52 -3.40 -1.73 17.15
C GLY A 52 -2.46 -2.56 16.25
N ILE A 53 -2.10 -2.03 15.08
CA ILE A 53 -1.27 -2.73 14.09
C ILE A 53 0.21 -2.47 14.39
N PRO A 54 1.08 -3.50 14.38
CA PRO A 54 2.51 -3.29 14.51
C PRO A 54 3.10 -2.51 13.32
N VAL A 55 3.87 -1.46 13.60
CA VAL A 55 4.62 -0.68 12.58
C VAL A 55 5.50 -1.59 11.71
N SER A 56 6.02 -2.68 12.27
CA SER A 56 6.82 -3.65 11.51
C SER A 56 6.02 -4.38 10.42
N ALA A 57 4.71 -4.60 10.63
CA ALA A 57 3.83 -5.21 9.65
C ALA A 57 3.60 -4.25 8.47
N THR A 58 3.37 -2.97 8.75
CA THR A 58 3.17 -1.95 7.71
C THR A 58 4.44 -1.65 6.94
N ALA A 59 5.60 -1.61 7.61
CA ALA A 59 6.89 -1.48 6.93
C ALA A 59 7.15 -2.65 5.96
N ARG A 60 6.90 -3.90 6.38
CA ARG A 60 7.01 -5.07 5.51
C ARG A 60 6.03 -5.02 4.34
N GLY A 61 4.80 -4.57 4.58
CA GLY A 61 3.79 -4.40 3.54
C GLY A 61 4.22 -3.38 2.47
N LEU A 62 4.72 -2.21 2.88
CA LEU A 62 5.23 -1.19 1.96
C LEU A 62 6.35 -1.71 1.06
N VAL A 63 7.38 -2.32 1.65
CA VAL A 63 8.49 -2.93 0.89
C VAL A 63 7.95 -3.97 -0.09
N SER A 64 6.98 -4.78 0.33
CA SER A 64 6.40 -5.80 -0.52
C SER A 64 5.53 -5.23 -1.65
N LEU A 65 4.87 -4.08 -1.47
CA LEU A 65 4.17 -3.38 -2.56
C LEU A 65 5.15 -2.89 -3.64
N VAL A 66 6.30 -2.37 -3.24
CA VAL A 66 7.39 -2.00 -4.16
C VAL A 66 7.90 -3.22 -4.93
N GLN A 67 8.17 -4.33 -4.25
CA GLN A 67 8.57 -5.60 -4.90
C GLN A 67 7.51 -6.17 -5.86
N LYS A 68 6.24 -5.79 -5.71
CA LYS A 68 5.16 -6.17 -6.63
C LYS A 68 4.93 -5.18 -7.78
N GLY A 69 5.74 -4.12 -7.86
CA GLY A 69 5.62 -3.09 -8.90
C GLY A 69 4.40 -2.20 -8.76
N MET A 70 3.68 -2.28 -7.64
CA MET A 70 2.52 -1.43 -7.38
C MET A 70 2.95 -0.02 -7.00
N LEU A 71 4.13 0.08 -6.37
CA LEU A 71 4.79 1.32 -6.01
C LEU A 71 6.19 1.33 -6.63
N ILE A 72 6.61 2.50 -7.09
CA ILE A 72 7.99 2.77 -7.51
C ILE A 72 8.58 3.68 -6.45
N ARG A 73 9.78 3.37 -5.97
CA ARG A 73 10.49 4.20 -4.99
C ARG A 73 11.63 4.92 -5.69
N ASP A 74 11.69 6.24 -5.54
CA ASP A 74 12.81 7.06 -5.96
C ASP A 74 13.27 7.93 -4.79
N GLY A 75 14.45 7.63 -4.25
CA GLY A 75 14.97 8.26 -3.04
C GLY A 75 13.97 8.24 -1.86
N GLY A 76 13.44 9.43 -1.55
CA GLY A 76 12.49 9.69 -0.45
C GLY A 76 11.01 9.70 -0.85
N THR A 77 10.69 9.49 -2.13
CA THR A 77 9.32 9.49 -2.65
C THR A 77 8.91 8.11 -3.16
N TYR A 78 7.60 7.91 -3.19
CA TYR A 78 6.95 6.74 -3.75
C TYR A 78 5.90 7.21 -4.75
N SER A 79 5.78 6.51 -5.87
CA SER A 79 4.75 6.77 -6.87
C SER A 79 3.94 5.52 -7.17
N ILE A 80 2.66 5.69 -7.47
CA ILE A 80 1.80 4.58 -7.91
C ILE A 80 2.11 4.17 -9.35
N HIS A 81 1.93 2.88 -9.65
CA HIS A 81 2.03 2.40 -11.03
C HIS A 81 1.06 3.13 -11.96
N TYR A 82 1.49 3.45 -13.19
CA TYR A 82 0.74 4.31 -14.12
C TYR A 82 -0.69 3.81 -14.43
N ARG A 83 -0.90 2.49 -14.42
CA ARG A 83 -2.23 1.88 -14.62
C ARG A 83 -3.24 2.22 -13.52
N LEU A 84 -2.79 2.69 -12.37
CA LEU A 84 -3.65 3.06 -11.24
C LEU A 84 -4.04 4.55 -11.27
N ILE A 85 -3.39 5.36 -12.12
CA ILE A 85 -3.68 6.80 -12.27
C ILE A 85 -5.14 7.07 -12.65
N PRO A 86 -5.79 6.32 -13.58
CA PRO A 86 -7.20 6.51 -13.88
C PRO A 86 -8.10 6.33 -12.66
N TYR A 87 -7.82 5.33 -11.82
CA TYR A 87 -8.58 5.09 -10.58
C TYR A 87 -8.44 6.26 -9.61
N MET A 88 -7.23 6.81 -9.45
CA MET A 88 -7.00 7.98 -8.60
C MET A 88 -7.74 9.21 -9.13
N ARG A 89 -7.65 9.47 -10.44
CA ARG A 89 -8.32 10.62 -11.08
C ARG A 89 -9.84 10.60 -10.90
N LEU A 90 -10.42 9.40 -10.97
CA LEU A 90 -11.84 9.16 -10.74
C LEU A 90 -12.24 9.15 -9.26
N GLY A 91 -11.28 9.18 -8.33
CA GLY A 91 -11.54 8.99 -6.90
C GLY A 91 -12.13 7.61 -6.59
N ALA A 92 -11.86 6.62 -7.45
CA ALA A 92 -12.49 5.31 -7.38
C ALA A 92 -11.90 4.45 -6.25
N THR A 93 -12.71 3.54 -5.73
CA THR A 93 -12.20 2.45 -4.89
C THR A 93 -11.29 1.57 -5.73
N CYS A 94 -10.05 1.36 -5.29
CA CYS A 94 -9.12 0.41 -5.90
C CYS A 94 -8.60 -0.52 -4.81
N ASP A 95 -9.21 -1.69 -4.67
CA ASP A 95 -8.74 -2.67 -3.69
C ASP A 95 -7.43 -3.34 -4.13
N TYR A 96 -6.77 -4.04 -3.20
CA TYR A 96 -5.47 -4.66 -3.49
C TYR A 96 -5.53 -5.65 -4.65
N SER A 97 -6.62 -6.42 -4.75
CA SER A 97 -6.84 -7.43 -5.80
C SER A 97 -6.95 -6.81 -7.19
N THR A 98 -7.67 -5.71 -7.29
CA THR A 98 -7.83 -4.93 -8.52
C THR A 98 -6.49 -4.30 -8.88
N ALA A 99 -5.86 -3.61 -7.93
CA ALA A 99 -4.60 -2.92 -8.16
C ALA A 99 -3.49 -3.87 -8.62
N ILE A 100 -3.35 -5.06 -8.00
CA ILE A 100 -2.32 -6.02 -8.41
C ILE A 100 -2.63 -6.67 -9.77
N LEU A 101 -3.91 -6.84 -10.12
CA LEU A 101 -4.30 -7.35 -11.44
C LEU A 101 -3.97 -6.34 -12.53
N GLU A 102 -4.32 -5.07 -12.31
CA GLU A 102 -3.98 -3.97 -13.23
C GLU A 102 -2.48 -3.89 -13.47
N VAL A 103 -1.68 -3.87 -12.40
CA VAL A 103 -0.21 -3.78 -12.48
C VAL A 103 0.42 -4.96 -13.21
N ARG A 104 -0.18 -6.16 -13.15
CA ARG A 104 0.34 -7.38 -13.80
C ARG A 104 -0.09 -7.55 -15.25
N THR A 105 -1.15 -6.87 -15.65
CA THR A 105 -1.66 -6.97 -17.01
C THR A 105 -0.63 -6.31 -17.93
N LYS A 106 -0.20 -7.02 -18.97
CA LYS A 106 0.81 -6.53 -19.93
C LYS A 106 0.22 -5.47 -20.85
#